data_AF-A0A936SN53-F1
#
_entry.id   AF-A0A936SN53-F1
#
_cell.length_a   1.000
_cell.length_b   1.000
_cell.length_c   1.000
_cell.angle_alpha   90.00
_cell.angle_beta   90.00
_cell.angle_gamma   90.00
#
_symmetry.space_group_name_H-M   'P 1'
#
loop_
_entity.id
_entity.type
_entity.pdbx_description
1 polymer ?
#
loop_
_entity_poly.entity_id
_entity_poly.type
_entity_poly.pdbx_seq_one_letter_code
_entity_poly.pdbx_strand_id
1 'polypeptide(L)'
;MTTRKLTDHRSYILDAEQIRVFAANGHISLSGVATVAEIEQFQPAIKAAVAKYSSETRPLNERGTYGEGFPADRKSLAAGRHRQTICFCKRFARIAAELLGVEKVRLYHDQALFKEPLGGHTPWHQDQYYWPLNTDRTITMWMPLVDIDTQMGMLAFASGSHKSGPVGSIRSRTIAMPPPLNTLRSKDFRS
;
A
#
# COMPACT_ATOMS: atom_id res chain seq x y z
N MET A 1 -4.25 12.52 27.87
CA MET A 1 -3.73 11.74 26.72
C MET A 1 -2.62 12.55 26.07
N THR A 2 -1.41 12.00 25.94
CA THR A 2 -0.28 12.70 25.30
C THR A 2 -0.51 12.74 23.79
N THR A 3 -0.59 13.94 23.21
CA THR A 3 -0.76 14.11 21.76
C THR A 3 0.50 13.65 21.04
N ARG A 4 0.42 12.48 20.40
CA ARG A 4 1.45 11.92 19.54
C ARG A 4 1.54 12.76 18.26
N LYS A 5 2.72 13.31 17.95
CA LYS A 5 2.95 14.00 16.67
C LYS A 5 3.34 12.98 15.59
N LEU A 6 2.79 13.13 14.38
CA LEU A 6 3.12 12.27 13.23
C LEU A 6 4.63 12.19 12.97
N THR A 7 5.34 13.30 13.18
CA THR A 7 6.80 13.39 12.93
C THR A 7 7.66 12.70 13.99
N ASP A 8 7.08 12.23 15.10
CA ASP A 8 7.82 11.53 16.15
C ASP A 8 8.00 10.05 15.79
N HIS A 9 9.21 9.71 15.35
CA HIS A 9 9.60 8.34 15.01
C HIS A 9 9.62 7.35 16.18
N ARG A 10 9.63 7.80 17.44
CA ARG A 10 9.69 6.90 18.61
C ARG A 10 8.34 6.32 18.99
N SER A 11 7.29 6.81 18.35
CA SER A 11 5.94 6.61 18.81
C SER A 11 5.30 5.30 18.33
N TYR A 12 5.92 4.62 17.35
CA TYR A 12 5.56 3.25 16.93
C TYR A 12 6.81 2.38 17.05
N ILE A 13 6.71 1.26 17.73
CA ILE A 13 7.81 0.31 17.90
C ILE A 13 7.34 -1.00 17.28
N LEU A 14 8.13 -1.52 16.34
CA LEU A 14 7.91 -2.87 15.83
C LEU A 14 8.42 -3.89 16.84
N ASP A 15 7.63 -4.92 17.08
CA ASP A 15 8.12 -6.09 17.82
C ASP A 15 8.85 -7.07 16.88
N ALA A 16 9.56 -8.02 17.49
CA ALA A 16 10.34 -9.01 16.75
C ALA A 16 9.46 -9.96 15.90
N GLU A 17 8.21 -10.18 16.30
CA GLU A 17 7.28 -11.01 15.54
C GLU A 17 6.83 -10.31 14.27
N GLN A 18 6.50 -9.02 14.34
CA GLN A 18 6.14 -8.20 13.18
C GLN A 18 7.25 -8.20 12.13
N ILE A 19 8.51 -8.01 12.55
CA ILE A 19 9.67 -8.08 11.67
C ILE A 19 9.81 -9.47 11.04
N ARG A 20 9.66 -10.53 11.84
CA ARG A 20 9.70 -11.92 11.34
C ARG A 20 8.59 -12.23 10.35
N VAL A 21 7.35 -11.80 10.61
CA VAL A 21 6.20 -12.00 9.73
C VAL A 21 6.44 -11.32 8.38
N PHE A 22 6.91 -10.07 8.39
CA PHE A 22 7.24 -9.38 7.15
C PHE A 22 8.35 -10.09 6.38
N ALA A 23 9.44 -10.50 7.04
CA ALA A 23 10.53 -11.23 6.38
C ALA A 23 10.05 -12.57 5.79
N ALA A 24 9.16 -13.27 6.49
CA ALA A 24 8.61 -14.55 6.06
C ALA A 24 7.65 -14.41 4.87
N ASN A 25 6.76 -13.41 4.90
CA ASN A 25 5.64 -13.28 3.97
C ASN A 25 5.85 -12.26 2.84
N GLY A 26 6.77 -11.31 3.00
CA GLY A 26 6.98 -10.19 2.07
C GLY A 26 5.96 -9.06 2.23
N HIS A 27 5.03 -9.18 3.18
CA HIS A 27 4.02 -8.18 3.51
C HIS A 27 3.63 -8.28 4.99
N ILE A 28 3.09 -7.19 5.54
CA ILE A 28 2.51 -7.13 6.89
C ILE A 28 1.46 -6.03 6.96
N SER A 29 0.39 -6.26 7.72
CA SER A 29 -0.58 -5.23 8.10
C SER A 29 -0.26 -4.69 9.49
N LEU A 30 -0.11 -3.37 9.61
CA LEU A 30 0.23 -2.69 10.86
C LEU A 30 -0.88 -1.71 11.24
N SER A 31 -1.59 -2.02 12.33
CA SER A 31 -2.67 -1.16 12.85
C SER A 31 -2.11 -0.01 13.69
N GLY A 32 -2.76 1.15 13.66
CA GLY A 32 -2.44 2.29 14.52
C GLY A 32 -1.10 2.97 14.24
N VAL A 33 -0.54 2.77 13.03
CA VAL A 33 0.69 3.46 12.59
C VAL A 33 0.47 4.96 12.46
N ALA A 34 -0.72 5.39 12.04
CA ALA A 34 -1.20 6.76 12.13
C ALA A 34 -2.58 6.77 12.81
N THR A 35 -2.85 7.78 13.62
CA THR A 35 -4.15 7.95 14.28
C THR A 35 -5.15 8.59 13.33
N VAL A 36 -6.44 8.41 13.59
CA VAL A 36 -7.52 9.04 12.81
C VAL A 36 -7.33 10.56 12.76
N ALA A 37 -7.03 11.20 13.90
CA ALA A 37 -6.76 12.63 13.98
C ALA A 37 -5.53 13.08 13.15
N GLU A 38 -4.48 12.25 13.11
CA GLU A 38 -3.33 12.53 12.23
C GLU A 38 -3.76 12.43 10.75
N ILE A 39 -4.55 11.42 10.36
CA ILE A 39 -5.03 11.26 8.98
C ILE A 39 -5.95 12.42 8.56
N GLU A 40 -6.90 12.80 9.40
CA GLU A 40 -7.86 13.89 9.16
C GLU A 40 -7.16 15.23 8.91
N GLN A 41 -5.97 15.45 9.50
CA GLN A 41 -5.18 16.65 9.26
C GLN A 41 -4.64 16.75 7.83
N PHE A 42 -4.25 15.63 7.20
CA PHE A 42 -3.61 15.64 5.87
C PHE A 42 -4.57 15.25 4.74
N GLN A 43 -5.65 14.54 5.04
CA GLN A 43 -6.61 14.06 4.05
C GLN A 43 -7.16 15.19 3.14
N PRO A 44 -7.55 16.38 3.65
CA PRO A 44 -8.03 17.47 2.79
C PRO A 44 -6.96 17.97 1.82
N ALA A 45 -5.70 18.06 2.26
CA ALA A 45 -4.59 18.51 1.42
C ALA A 45 -4.27 17.50 0.31
N ILE A 46 -4.35 16.20 0.61
CA ILE A 46 -4.15 15.14 -0.39
C ILE A 46 -5.29 15.14 -1.42
N LYS A 47 -6.55 15.25 -0.95
CA LYS A 47 -7.72 15.36 -1.84
C LYS A 47 -7.62 16.58 -2.76
N ALA A 48 -7.27 17.75 -2.22
CA ALA A 48 -7.09 18.96 -3.01
C ALA A 48 -5.95 18.83 -4.03
N ALA A 49 -4.84 18.19 -3.67
CA ALA A 49 -3.75 17.92 -4.59
C ALA A 49 -4.20 17.02 -5.75
N VAL A 50 -4.90 15.92 -5.47
CA VAL A 50 -5.42 15.03 -6.52
C VAL A 50 -6.43 15.75 -7.40
N ALA A 51 -7.37 16.51 -6.83
CA ALA A 51 -8.32 17.29 -7.61
C ALA A 51 -7.63 18.31 -8.54
N LYS A 52 -6.52 18.90 -8.08
CA LYS A 52 -5.75 19.89 -8.85
C LYS A 52 -4.90 19.27 -9.96
N TYR A 53 -4.26 18.13 -9.69
CA TYR A 53 -3.24 17.56 -10.57
C TYR A 53 -3.72 16.34 -11.36
N SER A 54 -4.90 15.80 -11.05
CA SER A 54 -5.52 14.77 -11.88
C SER A 54 -5.85 15.36 -13.26
N SER A 55 -5.15 14.86 -14.28
CA SER A 55 -5.44 15.15 -15.69
C SER A 55 -6.42 14.14 -16.30
N GLU A 56 -6.88 13.15 -15.53
CA GLU A 56 -7.79 12.12 -16.01
C GLU A 56 -9.24 12.60 -15.89
N THR A 57 -9.84 12.91 -17.03
CA THR A 57 -11.21 13.42 -17.15
C THR A 57 -12.12 12.48 -17.94
N ARG A 58 -11.58 11.38 -18.49
CA ARG A 58 -12.36 10.45 -19.34
C ARG A 58 -13.38 9.68 -18.50
N PRO A 59 -14.53 9.27 -19.07
CA PRO A 59 -15.47 8.36 -18.43
C PRO A 59 -14.82 7.01 -18.06
N LEU A 60 -15.26 6.39 -16.96
CA LEU A 60 -14.66 5.15 -16.43
C LEU A 60 -14.60 4.01 -17.46
N ASN A 61 -15.64 3.85 -18.28
CA ASN A 61 -15.77 2.85 -19.34
C ASN A 61 -14.86 3.10 -20.55
N GLU A 62 -14.20 4.25 -20.63
CA GLU A 62 -13.25 4.61 -21.70
C GLU A 62 -11.79 4.58 -21.22
N ARG A 63 -11.57 4.29 -19.94
CA ARG A 63 -10.22 4.11 -19.39
C ARG A 63 -9.79 2.65 -19.60
N GLY A 64 -8.50 2.37 -19.80
CA GLY A 64 -7.98 0.98 -19.86
C GLY A 64 -7.70 0.41 -18.46
N THR A 65 -7.34 -0.86 -18.30
CA THR A 65 -7.23 -1.56 -16.99
C THR A 65 -6.41 -0.83 -15.90
N TYR A 66 -5.39 -0.04 -16.27
CA TYR A 66 -4.63 0.81 -15.34
C TYR A 66 -5.18 2.25 -15.19
N GLY A 67 -5.94 2.74 -16.16
CA GLY A 67 -6.69 4.01 -16.09
C GLY A 67 -8.07 3.86 -15.43
N GLU A 68 -8.68 2.67 -15.46
CA GLU A 68 -9.96 2.33 -14.83
C GLU A 68 -9.88 2.44 -13.30
N GLY A 69 -8.71 2.16 -12.71
CA GLY A 69 -8.59 2.04 -11.26
C GLY A 69 -8.17 3.30 -10.52
N PHE A 70 -7.42 4.20 -11.15
CA PHE A 70 -6.76 5.29 -10.43
C PHE A 70 -6.51 6.51 -11.33
N PRO A 71 -7.12 7.68 -11.05
CA PRO A 71 -6.56 8.97 -11.40
C PRO A 71 -5.22 9.10 -10.64
N ALA A 72 -4.18 8.49 -11.21
CA ALA A 72 -2.88 8.39 -10.62
C ALA A 72 -2.14 9.70 -10.83
N ASP A 73 -2.18 10.60 -9.85
CA ASP A 73 -1.18 11.67 -9.79
C ASP A 73 0.18 11.06 -9.42
N ARG A 74 0.91 10.63 -10.45
CA ARG A 74 2.32 10.22 -10.36
C ARG A 74 3.25 11.43 -10.28
N LYS A 75 2.72 12.66 -10.37
CA LYS A 75 3.48 13.92 -10.37
C LYS A 75 3.45 14.60 -8.99
N SER A 76 4.31 14.04 -8.15
CA SER A 76 5.36 14.79 -7.44
C SER A 76 5.02 15.34 -6.05
N LEU A 77 5.90 14.94 -5.12
CA LEU A 77 6.36 15.56 -3.86
C LEU A 77 6.34 17.11 -3.80
N ALA A 78 6.20 17.79 -4.94
CA ALA A 78 6.02 19.24 -5.06
C ALA A 78 4.64 19.76 -4.61
N ALA A 79 3.65 18.90 -4.37
CA ALA A 79 2.26 19.31 -4.12
C ALA A 79 1.96 19.98 -2.74
N GLY A 80 2.99 20.36 -1.98
CA GLY A 80 2.86 21.24 -0.80
C GLY A 80 3.32 20.64 0.52
N ARG A 81 3.51 21.50 1.53
CA ARG A 81 4.11 21.16 2.83
C ARG A 81 3.43 19.99 3.55
N HIS A 82 2.11 19.86 3.45
CA HIS A 82 1.35 18.78 4.09
C HIS A 82 1.67 17.39 3.51
N ARG A 83 1.82 17.28 2.18
CA ARG A 83 2.22 16.02 1.52
C ARG A 83 3.67 15.65 1.85
N GLN A 84 4.54 16.65 1.93
CA GLN A 84 5.93 16.43 2.37
C GLN A 84 6.00 15.94 3.82
N THR A 85 5.18 16.47 4.73
CA THR A 85 5.14 16.02 6.12
C THR A 85 4.78 14.54 6.24
N ILE A 86 3.79 14.05 5.49
CA ILE A 86 3.38 12.65 5.53
C ILE A 86 4.41 11.75 4.83
N CYS A 87 4.89 12.12 3.64
CA CYS A 87 5.84 11.32 2.85
C CYS A 87 7.23 11.23 3.50
N PHE A 88 7.69 12.30 4.16
CA PHE A 88 8.97 12.33 4.89
C PHE A 88 8.79 12.12 6.40
N CYS A 89 7.67 11.54 6.81
CA CYS A 89 7.43 11.17 8.20
C CYS A 89 8.51 10.21 8.69
N LYS A 90 9.29 10.63 9.70
CA LYS A 90 10.39 9.83 10.26
C LYS A 90 9.91 8.50 10.85
N ARG A 91 8.67 8.44 11.34
CA ARG A 91 8.05 7.20 11.84
C ARG A 91 7.88 6.18 10.73
N PHE A 92 7.38 6.58 9.56
CA PHE A 92 7.19 5.69 8.43
C PHE A 92 8.52 5.22 7.84
N ALA A 93 9.48 6.15 7.72
CA ALA A 93 10.84 5.81 7.29
C ALA A 93 11.52 4.80 8.24
N ARG A 94 11.32 4.95 9.55
CA ARG A 94 11.85 4.00 10.56
C ARG A 94 11.23 2.62 10.41
N ILE A 95 9.89 2.53 10.33
CA ILE A 95 9.18 1.26 10.12
C ILE A 95 9.72 0.56 8.85
N ALA A 96 9.82 1.30 7.74
CA ALA A 96 10.35 0.76 6.49
C ALA A 96 11.80 0.27 6.63
N ALA A 97 12.67 1.02 7.30
CA ALA A 97 14.06 0.65 7.53
C ALA A 97 14.19 -0.61 8.40
N GLU A 98 13.43 -0.69 9.50
CA GLU A 98 13.42 -1.85 10.40
C GLU A 98 12.89 -3.10 9.70
N LEU A 99 11.79 -3.01 8.94
CA LEU A 99 11.24 -4.13 8.17
C LEU A 99 12.20 -4.62 7.07
N LEU A 100 12.92 -3.71 6.42
CA LEU A 100 13.92 -4.06 5.39
C LEU A 100 15.26 -4.50 5.98
N GLY A 101 15.48 -4.38 7.30
CA GLY A 101 16.76 -4.68 7.94
C GLY A 101 17.90 -3.76 7.48
N VAL A 102 17.61 -2.49 7.19
CA VAL A 102 18.60 -1.50 6.73
C VAL A 102 18.67 -0.32 7.69
N GLU A 103 19.80 0.40 7.67
CA GLU A 103 19.99 1.59 8.51
C GLU A 103 19.10 2.76 8.07
N LYS A 104 18.93 2.95 6.75
CA LYS A 104 18.27 4.11 6.16
C LYS A 104 17.53 3.74 4.88
N VAL A 105 16.44 4.44 4.62
CA VAL A 105 15.65 4.34 3.38
C VAL A 105 15.61 5.69 2.66
N ARG A 106 15.37 5.65 1.35
CA ARG A 106 15.10 6.83 0.53
C ARG A 106 13.71 6.70 -0.08
N LEU A 107 12.96 7.80 -0.10
CA LEU A 107 11.68 7.84 -0.81
C LEU A 107 11.96 7.89 -2.32
N TYR A 108 11.56 6.84 -3.03
CA TYR A 108 11.68 6.78 -4.49
C TYR A 108 10.53 7.51 -5.18
N HIS A 109 9.29 7.17 -4.81
CA HIS A 109 8.09 7.85 -5.27
C HIS A 109 6.98 7.73 -4.25
N ASP A 110 5.97 8.57 -4.38
CA ASP A 110 4.70 8.49 -3.66
C ASP A 110 3.55 8.64 -4.65
N GLN A 111 2.41 8.05 -4.34
CA GLN A 111 1.23 8.08 -5.21
C GLN A 111 -0.04 8.12 -4.36
N ALA A 112 -0.94 9.03 -4.71
CA ALA A 112 -2.31 8.99 -4.21
C ALA A 112 -3.17 8.15 -5.16
N LEU A 113 -3.92 7.20 -4.61
CA LEU A 113 -4.71 6.23 -5.34
C LEU A 113 -6.19 6.45 -5.01
N PHE A 114 -6.97 6.90 -5.99
CA PHE A 114 -8.41 7.10 -5.85
C PHE A 114 -9.14 6.08 -6.72
N LYS A 115 -9.81 5.12 -6.09
CA LYS A 115 -10.57 4.10 -6.81
C LYS A 115 -12.03 4.50 -6.86
N GLU A 116 -12.53 4.72 -8.07
CA GLU A 116 -13.96 4.95 -8.30
C GLU A 116 -14.72 3.61 -8.16
N PRO A 117 -15.97 3.62 -7.67
CA PRO A 117 -16.82 2.44 -7.71
C PRO A 117 -16.86 1.84 -9.13
N LEU A 118 -16.78 0.51 -9.23
CA LEU A 118 -16.72 -0.24 -10.50
C LEU A 118 -15.43 -0.05 -11.32
N GLY A 119 -14.38 0.60 -10.79
CA GLY A 119 -13.11 0.85 -11.47
C GLY A 119 -12.18 -0.36 -11.66
N GLY A 120 -12.73 -1.54 -11.93
CA GLY A 120 -11.98 -2.74 -12.26
C GLY A 120 -11.12 -3.35 -11.13
N HIS A 121 -10.46 -4.46 -11.45
CA HIS A 121 -9.53 -5.15 -10.55
C HIS A 121 -8.08 -4.90 -10.97
N THR A 122 -7.20 -4.59 -10.03
CA THR A 122 -5.76 -4.45 -10.29
C THR A 122 -5.13 -5.84 -10.45
N PRO A 123 -4.62 -6.22 -11.63
CA PRO A 123 -4.06 -7.56 -11.85
C PRO A 123 -2.92 -7.90 -10.90
N TRP A 124 -2.64 -9.20 -10.70
CA TRP A 124 -1.45 -9.65 -9.98
C TRP A 124 -0.18 -9.11 -10.64
N HIS A 125 0.71 -8.53 -9.84
CA HIS A 125 1.98 -7.98 -10.30
C HIS A 125 3.01 -7.95 -9.16
N GLN A 126 4.27 -7.69 -9.51
CA GLN A 126 5.33 -7.34 -8.57
C GLN A 126 5.78 -5.91 -8.87
N ASP A 127 5.73 -5.03 -7.88
CA ASP A 127 6.08 -3.61 -8.04
C ASP A 127 7.49 -3.41 -8.61
N GLN A 128 8.46 -4.22 -8.18
CA GLN A 128 9.87 -4.15 -8.59
C GLN A 128 10.05 -4.16 -10.11
N TYR A 129 9.16 -4.83 -10.85
CA TYR A 129 9.22 -4.89 -12.31
C TYR A 129 9.09 -3.50 -12.97
N TYR A 130 8.40 -2.57 -12.31
CA TYR A 130 8.14 -1.23 -12.82
C TYR A 130 9.16 -0.19 -12.34
N TRP A 131 10.08 -0.56 -11.46
CA TRP A 131 11.03 0.36 -10.85
C TRP A 131 12.43 0.16 -11.44
N PRO A 132 13.08 1.23 -11.95
CA PRO A 132 14.44 1.18 -12.47
C PRO A 132 15.46 1.17 -11.32
N LEU A 133 15.30 0.25 -10.37
CA LEU A 133 16.13 0.13 -9.17
C LEU A 133 16.89 -1.19 -9.19
N ASN A 134 18.22 -1.14 -9.06
CA ASN A 134 19.08 -2.32 -8.96
C ASN A 134 19.25 -2.77 -7.50
N THR A 135 18.14 -3.08 -6.83
CA THR A 135 18.10 -3.64 -5.47
C THR A 135 16.75 -4.30 -5.23
N ASP A 136 16.75 -5.34 -4.39
CA ASP A 136 15.56 -6.02 -3.88
C ASP A 136 15.09 -5.46 -2.52
N ARG A 137 15.84 -4.53 -1.93
CA ARG A 137 15.50 -3.87 -0.65
C ARG A 137 14.60 -2.67 -0.85
N THR A 138 13.44 -2.92 -1.43
CA THR A 138 12.40 -1.93 -1.68
C THR A 138 11.13 -2.31 -0.93
N ILE A 139 10.36 -1.32 -0.47
CA ILE A 139 9.09 -1.56 0.22
C ILE A 139 8.08 -0.47 -0.16
N THR A 140 6.84 -0.90 -0.39
CA THR A 140 5.69 0.00 -0.52
C THR A 140 4.96 0.07 0.82
N MET A 141 4.77 1.29 1.33
CA MET A 141 3.85 1.53 2.45
C MET A 141 2.53 2.03 1.89
N TRP A 142 1.51 1.17 1.93
CA TRP A 142 0.16 1.56 1.57
C TRP A 142 -0.65 1.92 2.82
N MET A 143 -1.32 3.06 2.80
CA MET A 143 -2.11 3.56 3.92
C MET A 143 -3.47 4.04 3.41
N PRO A 144 -4.58 3.44 3.86
CA PRO A 144 -5.90 3.95 3.53
C PRO A 144 -6.13 5.29 4.24
N LEU A 145 -6.65 6.28 3.50
CA LEU A 145 -7.00 7.59 4.06
C LEU A 145 -8.48 7.69 4.45
N VAL A 146 -9.23 6.62 4.27
CA VAL A 146 -10.63 6.42 4.64
C VAL A 146 -10.76 4.97 5.13
N ASP A 147 -11.80 4.69 5.92
CA ASP A 147 -12.11 3.30 6.25
C ASP A 147 -12.41 2.51 4.98
N ILE A 148 -11.86 1.29 4.91
CA ILE A 148 -12.05 0.39 3.78
C ILE A 148 -12.95 -0.77 4.21
N ASP A 149 -13.92 -1.10 3.38
CA ASP A 149 -14.72 -2.31 3.51
C ASP A 149 -14.24 -3.40 2.53
N THR A 150 -14.78 -4.61 2.67
CA THR A 150 -14.43 -5.74 1.82
C THR A 150 -14.92 -5.58 0.38
N GLN A 151 -15.87 -4.69 0.13
CA GLN A 151 -16.47 -4.42 -1.18
C GLN A 151 -15.67 -3.36 -1.97
N MET A 152 -14.86 -2.55 -1.29
CA MET A 152 -14.02 -1.48 -1.86
C MET A 152 -12.75 -1.97 -2.57
N GLY A 153 -12.55 -3.29 -2.70
CA GLY A 153 -11.42 -3.87 -3.42
C GLY A 153 -10.11 -3.74 -2.64
N MET A 154 -10.04 -4.44 -1.50
CA MET A 154 -8.86 -4.48 -0.63
C MET A 154 -7.61 -5.02 -1.34
N LEU A 155 -6.43 -4.65 -0.84
CA LEU A 155 -5.18 -5.27 -1.27
C LEU A 155 -5.16 -6.76 -0.90
N ALA A 156 -4.67 -7.57 -1.83
CA ALA A 156 -4.38 -8.98 -1.62
C ALA A 156 -2.89 -9.24 -1.89
N PHE A 157 -2.28 -10.10 -1.07
CA PHE A 157 -0.87 -10.43 -1.18
C PHE A 157 -0.68 -11.95 -1.29
N ALA A 158 0.26 -12.38 -2.12
CA ALA A 158 0.71 -13.77 -2.18
C ALA A 158 1.90 -13.95 -1.22
N SER A 159 1.63 -14.50 -0.03
CA SER A 159 2.65 -14.67 1.02
C SER A 159 3.85 -15.50 0.54
N GLY A 160 5.06 -14.99 0.77
CA GLY A 160 6.33 -15.65 0.44
C GLY A 160 6.75 -15.51 -1.02
N SER A 161 5.92 -14.90 -1.89
CA SER A 161 6.20 -14.77 -3.33
C SER A 161 7.48 -13.97 -3.63
N HIS A 162 7.88 -13.05 -2.75
CA HIS A 162 9.12 -12.27 -2.88
C HIS A 162 10.39 -13.13 -2.91
N LYS A 163 10.35 -14.33 -2.33
CA LYS A 163 11.50 -15.27 -2.30
C LYS A 163 11.74 -15.98 -3.63
N SER A 164 10.75 -15.96 -4.53
CA SER A 164 10.82 -16.65 -5.82
C SER A 164 11.51 -15.83 -6.92
N GLY A 165 12.00 -14.62 -6.58
CA GLY A 165 12.56 -13.68 -7.54
C GLY A 165 11.50 -13.07 -8.47
N PRO A 166 11.94 -12.45 -9.58
CA PRO A 166 11.04 -11.90 -10.58
C PRO A 166 10.20 -13.02 -11.22
N VAL A 167 8.90 -12.96 -10.99
CA VAL A 167 7.94 -13.81 -11.68
C VAL A 167 7.67 -13.15 -13.03
N GLY A 168 7.91 -13.86 -14.13
CA GLY A 168 7.61 -13.37 -15.48
C GLY A 168 6.13 -13.00 -15.64
N SER A 169 5.76 -12.42 -16.79
CA SER A 169 4.39 -11.91 -17.05
C SER A 169 3.30 -12.86 -16.52
N ILE A 170 2.69 -12.47 -15.39
CA ILE A 170 1.50 -13.11 -14.83
C ILE A 170 0.33 -12.64 -15.70
N ARG A 171 0.29 -13.10 -16.96
CA ARG A 171 -0.92 -12.97 -17.77
C ARG A 171 -1.96 -13.83 -17.06
N SER A 172 -3.08 -13.23 -16.67
CA SER A 172 -4.19 -13.96 -16.05
C SER A 172 -4.74 -15.01 -17.03
N ARG A 173 -4.09 -16.17 -17.13
CA ARG A 173 -4.83 -17.41 -17.33
C ARG A 173 -5.38 -17.72 -15.96
N THR A 174 -6.67 -17.47 -15.79
CA THR A 174 -7.54 -17.87 -14.68
C THR A 174 -6.83 -18.80 -13.69
N ILE A 175 -6.15 -18.23 -12.69
CA ILE A 175 -5.86 -18.96 -11.48
C ILE A 175 -7.18 -18.91 -10.73
N ALA A 176 -7.89 -20.04 -10.70
CA ALA A 176 -9.11 -20.17 -9.93
C ALA A 176 -8.82 -19.70 -8.51
N MET A 177 -9.56 -18.68 -8.05
CA MET A 177 -9.52 -18.26 -6.66
C MET A 177 -9.78 -19.49 -5.79
N PRO A 178 -8.96 -19.77 -4.75
CA PRO A 178 -9.39 -20.70 -3.73
C PRO A 178 -10.69 -20.17 -3.12
N PRO A 179 -11.66 -21.06 -2.82
CA PRO A 179 -12.96 -20.63 -2.32
C PRO A 179 -12.80 -19.87 -1.00
N PRO A 180 -13.67 -18.90 -0.70
CA PRO A 180 -13.61 -18.14 0.53
C PRO A 180 -13.66 -19.05 1.75
N LEU A 181 -12.88 -18.71 2.79
CA LEU A 181 -12.70 -19.43 4.06
C LEU A 181 -14.00 -19.83 4.78
N ASN A 182 -15.16 -19.29 4.39
CA ASN A 182 -16.48 -19.66 4.92
C ASN A 182 -17.06 -20.97 4.35
N THR A 183 -16.32 -21.71 3.51
CA THR A 183 -16.78 -23.01 2.96
C THR A 183 -16.21 -24.25 3.64
N LEU A 184 -15.35 -24.11 4.65
CA LEU A 184 -14.93 -25.24 5.48
C LEU A 184 -16.04 -25.63 6.46
N ARG A 185 -16.83 -26.65 6.10
CA ARG A 185 -17.70 -27.33 7.06
C ARG A 185 -16.84 -28.06 8.10
N SER A 186 -17.37 -28.15 9.32
CA SER A 186 -16.76 -28.69 10.55
C SER A 186 -16.37 -30.18 10.55
N LYS A 187 -15.99 -30.77 9.40
CA LYS A 187 -15.67 -32.20 9.30
C LYS A 187 -14.19 -32.53 9.09
N ASP A 188 -13.31 -31.56 8.86
CA ASP A 188 -11.90 -31.85 8.51
C ASP A 188 -10.91 -31.75 9.70
N PHE A 189 -11.40 -31.81 10.94
CA PHE A 189 -10.56 -32.02 12.11
C PHE A 189 -10.95 -33.33 12.83
N ARG A 190 -10.46 -34.46 12.33
CA ARG A 190 -10.17 -35.64 13.17
C ARG A 190 -8.96 -36.42 12.63
N SER A 191 -8.04 -36.66 13.58
CA SER A 191 -6.81 -37.48 13.61
C SER A 191 -5.73 -37.17 12.59
#